data_AF-A0A9Q9ZHE0-F1
#
_entry.id   AF-A0A9Q9ZHE0-F1
#
_cell.length_a   1.000
_cell.length_b   1.000
_cell.length_c   1.000
_cell.angle_alpha   90.00
_cell.angle_beta   90.00
_cell.angle_gamma   90.00
#
_symmetry.space_group_name_H-M   'P 1'
#
loop_
_entity.id
_entity.type
_entity.pdbx_description
1 polymer ?
#
loop_
_entity_poly.entity_id
_entity_poly.type
_entity_poly.pdbx_seq_one_letter_code
_entity_poly.pdbx_strand_id
1 'polypeptide(L)'
;MSIKYKLGNYRSKLRSAGCNEVSINRKRGGDGASAVKKAKRGEVNYMPDHPKGQSDDSLEEERLILVEEMKKKTKNEVLINQKMSLTFSLRRKEIVEVVPMVSEVLERWPAVFLPNELCDEFKRITSVDLLKTFRASIHQHTPQLLKLYRARKGAFGTEMEDLLNKLDQQTTNIVTHRKQTVLEGLPIFLREDSSALFKTCLDKTPEDRQTRGMKVGILIIIEDDATPTTLPSVTKFAVVLEEVIVLKDAPDLQSALAYLFGLLFALDFEDPKQLKYTFEVIEKGDGHSLFC
;
A
#
# COMPACT_ATOMS: atom_id res chain seq x y z
N MET A 1 3.23 -20.61 35.48
CA MET A 1 3.80 -20.61 34.11
C MET A 1 3.42 -19.33 33.38
N SER A 2 4.39 -18.55 32.92
CA SER A 2 4.17 -17.30 32.17
C SER A 2 3.49 -17.55 30.82
N ILE A 3 2.66 -16.60 30.36
CA ILE A 3 2.01 -16.64 29.04
C ILE A 3 3.03 -16.79 27.90
N LYS A 4 4.21 -16.20 28.06
CA LYS A 4 5.34 -16.31 27.13
C LYS A 4 5.81 -17.76 26.97
N TYR A 5 5.84 -18.52 28.06
CA TYR A 5 6.23 -19.93 28.06
C TYR A 5 5.18 -20.81 27.37
N LYS A 6 3.89 -20.56 27.66
CA LYS A 6 2.78 -21.28 27.00
C LYS A 6 2.75 -21.04 25.49
N LEU A 7 2.89 -19.79 25.06
CA LEU A 7 2.96 -19.42 23.63
C LEU A 7 4.21 -19.98 22.95
N GLY A 8 5.35 -20.03 23.66
CA GLY A 8 6.58 -20.66 23.15
C GLY A 8 6.41 -22.15 22.89
N ASN A 9 5.82 -22.89 23.83
CA ASN A 9 5.53 -24.31 23.69
C ASN A 9 4.51 -24.57 22.56
N TYR A 10 3.45 -23.76 22.50
CA TYR A 10 2.44 -23.84 21.43
C TYR A 10 3.05 -23.65 20.04
N ARG A 11 3.87 -22.59 19.83
CA ARG A 11 4.61 -22.38 18.59
C ARG A 11 5.54 -23.55 18.25
N SER A 12 6.11 -24.22 19.27
CA SER A 12 6.93 -25.41 19.06
C SER A 12 6.15 -26.61 18.56
N LYS A 13 4.95 -26.84 19.11
CA LYS A 13 4.06 -27.90 18.63
C LYS A 13 3.56 -27.63 17.21
N LEU A 14 3.18 -26.39 16.91
CA LEU A 14 2.78 -25.99 15.55
C LEU A 14 3.91 -26.21 14.53
N ARG A 15 5.15 -25.91 14.90
CA ARG A 15 6.31 -26.22 14.03
C ARG A 15 6.45 -27.73 13.79
N SER A 16 6.37 -28.54 14.83
CA SER A 16 6.44 -30.00 14.69
C SER A 16 5.29 -30.58 13.86
N ALA A 17 4.18 -29.85 13.76
CA ALA A 17 3.04 -30.19 12.92
C ALA A 17 3.17 -29.69 11.47
N GLY A 18 4.26 -29.01 11.11
CA GLY A 18 4.50 -28.51 9.76
C GLY A 18 3.92 -27.13 9.44
N CYS A 19 3.47 -26.35 10.43
CA CYS A 19 2.96 -25.01 10.18
C CYS A 19 4.07 -24.06 9.71
N ASN A 20 3.87 -23.48 8.53
CA ASN A 20 4.88 -22.66 7.84
C ASN A 20 5.12 -21.31 8.52
N GLU A 21 4.06 -20.63 8.96
CA GLU A 21 4.07 -19.32 9.64
C GLU A 21 5.00 -19.27 10.87
N VAL A 22 5.04 -20.36 11.65
CA VAL A 22 5.86 -20.44 12.88
C VAL A 22 7.29 -20.93 12.63
N SER A 23 7.57 -21.41 11.43
CA SER A 23 8.86 -21.97 11.03
C SER A 23 9.82 -20.89 10.50
N ILE A 24 9.29 -19.90 9.76
CA ILE A 24 10.07 -18.76 9.21
C ILE A 24 10.54 -17.81 10.32
N ASN A 25 9.77 -17.65 11.39
CA ASN A 25 10.04 -16.73 12.49
C ASN A 25 11.20 -17.17 13.44
N ARG A 26 12.11 -18.04 12.99
CA ARG A 26 13.25 -18.56 13.79
C ARG A 26 14.24 -17.44 14.13
N LYS A 27 14.74 -17.43 15.38
CA LYS A 27 15.97 -16.69 15.75
C LYS A 27 17.15 -17.37 15.05
N ARG A 28 17.80 -16.65 14.13
CA ARG A 28 19.00 -17.08 13.36
C ARG A 28 19.99 -17.83 14.28
N GLY A 29 20.22 -19.10 14.00
CA GLY A 29 21.07 -19.97 14.82
C GLY A 29 21.15 -21.41 14.29
N GLY A 30 21.31 -21.56 12.98
CA GLY A 30 21.55 -22.85 12.31
C GLY A 30 21.64 -22.67 10.79
N ASP A 31 22.52 -23.43 10.14
CA ASP A 31 23.04 -23.34 8.76
C ASP A 31 22.03 -23.55 7.62
N GLY A 32 20.84 -22.97 7.74
CA GLY A 32 19.88 -22.84 6.64
C GLY A 32 19.36 -21.42 6.63
N ALA A 33 20.07 -20.52 5.96
CA ALA A 33 19.55 -19.19 5.67
C ALA A 33 18.41 -19.36 4.65
N SER A 34 17.15 -19.39 5.08
CA SER A 34 16.07 -19.15 4.12
C SER A 34 16.20 -17.70 3.64
N ALA A 35 16.21 -17.51 2.32
CA ALA A 35 16.27 -16.19 1.69
C ALA A 35 15.00 -15.35 1.89
N VAL A 36 13.99 -15.93 2.55
CA VAL A 36 12.69 -15.35 2.84
C VAL A 36 12.81 -14.20 3.84
N LYS A 37 12.18 -13.06 3.51
CA LYS A 37 12.17 -11.87 4.36
C LYS A 37 11.40 -12.15 5.66
N LYS A 38 11.49 -11.21 6.60
CA LYS A 38 10.69 -11.28 7.83
C LYS A 38 9.40 -10.51 7.61
N ALA A 39 8.32 -11.04 8.16
CA ALA A 39 7.03 -10.36 8.24
C ALA A 39 7.19 -8.92 8.77
N LYS A 40 6.53 -7.98 8.11
CA LYS A 40 6.43 -6.59 8.59
C LYS A 40 5.61 -6.54 9.87
N ARG A 41 5.78 -5.46 10.65
CA ARG A 41 4.98 -5.25 11.87
C ARG A 41 3.50 -5.15 11.48
N GLY A 42 2.65 -5.92 12.16
CA GLY A 42 1.20 -5.94 11.89
C GLY A 42 0.75 -7.04 10.94
N GLU A 43 1.67 -7.71 10.24
CA GLU A 43 1.35 -8.89 9.44
C GLU A 43 1.10 -10.08 10.37
N VAL A 44 -0.12 -10.62 10.31
CA VAL A 44 -0.54 -11.79 11.09
C VAL A 44 -0.57 -13.06 10.24
N ASN A 45 -0.60 -12.92 8.91
CA ASN A 45 -0.59 -14.02 7.94
C ASN A 45 0.50 -13.74 6.88
N TYR A 46 1.76 -13.99 7.23
CA TYR A 46 2.88 -13.76 6.31
C TYR A 46 3.02 -14.89 5.29
N MET A 47 2.96 -16.14 5.76
CA MET A 47 2.98 -17.37 4.97
C MET A 47 1.98 -18.39 5.55
N PRO A 48 0.67 -18.15 5.36
CA PRO A 48 -0.38 -18.99 5.93
C PRO A 48 -0.42 -20.37 5.26
N ASP A 49 -0.80 -21.39 6.04
CA ASP A 49 -1.02 -22.74 5.50
C ASP A 49 -2.24 -22.76 4.55
N HIS A 50 -2.25 -23.70 3.60
CA HIS A 50 -3.38 -23.85 2.69
C HIS A 50 -4.66 -24.28 3.43
N PRO A 51 -5.85 -23.89 2.93
CA PRO A 51 -7.11 -24.40 3.44
C PRO A 51 -7.15 -25.93 3.43
N LYS A 52 -7.88 -26.52 4.37
CA LYS A 52 -7.92 -27.97 4.53
C LYS A 52 -8.39 -28.66 3.24
N GLY A 53 -7.59 -29.62 2.77
CA GLY A 53 -7.86 -30.38 1.55
C GLY A 53 -7.42 -29.70 0.26
N GLN A 54 -6.76 -28.54 0.35
CA GLN A 54 -6.16 -27.87 -0.80
C GLN A 54 -4.67 -28.19 -0.92
N SER A 55 -4.19 -28.16 -2.16
CA SER A 55 -2.80 -28.32 -2.58
C SER A 55 -2.42 -27.17 -3.51
N ASP A 56 -1.14 -27.00 -3.81
CA ASP A 56 -0.68 -26.02 -4.80
C ASP A 56 -1.41 -26.21 -6.15
N ASP A 57 -1.51 -27.44 -6.65
CA ASP A 57 -2.16 -27.75 -7.94
C ASP A 57 -3.66 -27.37 -7.93
N SER A 58 -4.38 -27.75 -6.87
CA SER A 58 -5.81 -27.42 -6.77
C SER A 58 -6.06 -25.92 -6.62
N LEU A 59 -5.17 -25.19 -5.93
CA LEU A 59 -5.27 -23.73 -5.84
C LEU A 59 -4.85 -23.04 -7.14
N GLU A 60 -3.96 -23.63 -7.93
CA GLU A 60 -3.59 -23.14 -9.26
C GLU A 60 -4.78 -23.26 -10.24
N GLU A 61 -5.56 -24.34 -10.19
CA GLU A 61 -6.82 -24.47 -10.94
C GLU A 61 -7.80 -23.33 -10.58
N GLU A 62 -7.91 -23.02 -9.29
CA GLU A 62 -8.77 -21.94 -8.80
C GLU A 62 -8.29 -20.55 -9.23
N ARG A 63 -6.96 -20.35 -9.30
CA ARG A 63 -6.36 -19.12 -9.85
C ARG A 63 -6.65 -18.98 -11.34
N LEU A 64 -6.61 -20.05 -12.13
CA LEU A 64 -6.92 -20.00 -13.56
C LEU A 64 -8.37 -19.52 -13.81
N ILE A 65 -9.32 -19.97 -12.98
CA ILE A 65 -10.71 -19.47 -13.02
C ILE A 65 -10.77 -17.97 -12.73
N LEU A 66 -10.03 -17.51 -11.72
CA LEU A 66 -9.94 -16.08 -11.37
C LEU A 66 -9.37 -15.24 -12.53
N VAL A 67 -8.30 -15.70 -13.18
CA VAL A 67 -7.71 -15.01 -14.34
C VAL A 67 -8.69 -14.93 -15.51
N GLU A 68 -9.41 -16.01 -15.78
CA GLU A 68 -10.41 -16.01 -16.86
C GLU A 68 -11.59 -15.07 -16.53
N GLU A 69 -12.03 -15.01 -15.27
CA GLU A 69 -13.04 -14.05 -14.83
C GLU A 69 -12.56 -12.59 -15.02
N MET A 70 -11.28 -12.32 -14.75
CA MET A 70 -10.71 -10.97 -14.89
C MET A 70 -10.68 -10.46 -16.35
N LYS A 71 -10.67 -11.35 -17.34
CA LYS A 71 -10.75 -10.99 -18.77
C LYS A 71 -12.14 -10.56 -19.20
N LYS A 72 -13.19 -10.87 -18.43
CA LYS A 72 -14.57 -10.54 -18.80
C LYS A 72 -14.81 -9.04 -18.71
N LYS A 73 -15.64 -8.55 -19.64
CA LYS A 73 -16.10 -7.15 -19.67
C LYS A 73 -16.88 -6.80 -18.41
N THR A 74 -17.85 -7.65 -18.07
CA THR A 74 -18.59 -7.58 -16.81
C THR A 74 -18.09 -8.69 -15.91
N LYS A 75 -17.45 -8.30 -14.81
CA LYS A 75 -16.83 -9.21 -13.86
C LYS A 75 -17.83 -9.62 -12.78
N ASN A 76 -17.79 -10.88 -12.39
CA ASN A 76 -18.52 -11.40 -11.24
C ASN A 76 -17.71 -11.14 -9.96
N GLU A 77 -18.01 -10.04 -9.28
CA GLU A 77 -17.32 -9.63 -8.05
C GLU A 77 -17.41 -10.68 -6.95
N VAL A 78 -18.54 -11.39 -6.83
CA VAL A 78 -18.72 -12.46 -5.83
C VAL A 78 -17.77 -13.61 -6.10
N LEU A 79 -17.64 -14.01 -7.36
CA LEU A 79 -16.71 -15.07 -7.77
C LEU A 79 -15.27 -14.64 -7.55
N ILE A 80 -14.90 -13.42 -7.95
CA ILE A 80 -13.56 -12.87 -7.75
C ILE A 80 -13.19 -12.90 -6.27
N ASN A 81 -14.05 -12.37 -5.40
CA ASN A 81 -13.80 -12.34 -3.96
C ASN A 81 -13.63 -13.75 -3.38
N GLN A 82 -14.49 -14.69 -3.79
CA GLN A 82 -14.40 -16.09 -3.37
C GLN A 82 -13.06 -16.71 -3.77
N LYS A 83 -12.65 -16.55 -5.03
CA LYS A 83 -11.39 -17.13 -5.54
C LYS A 83 -10.18 -16.43 -4.95
N MET A 84 -10.22 -15.11 -4.76
CA MET A 84 -9.17 -14.35 -4.08
C MET A 84 -8.96 -14.84 -2.64
N SER A 85 -10.05 -15.08 -1.90
CA SER A 85 -9.98 -15.63 -0.54
C SER A 85 -9.40 -17.05 -0.51
N LEU A 86 -9.88 -17.93 -1.41
CA LEU A 86 -9.45 -19.34 -1.47
C LEU A 86 -7.96 -19.48 -1.83
N THR A 87 -7.49 -18.64 -2.76
CA THR A 87 -6.11 -18.68 -3.31
C THR A 87 -5.10 -17.86 -2.51
N PHE A 88 -5.51 -17.21 -1.41
CA PHE A 88 -4.68 -16.31 -0.62
C PHE A 88 -3.34 -16.92 -0.19
N SER A 89 -3.35 -18.17 0.28
CA SER A 89 -2.15 -18.86 0.77
C SER A 89 -1.15 -19.19 -0.35
N LEU A 90 -1.63 -19.63 -1.51
CA LEU A 90 -0.78 -19.85 -2.70
C LEU A 90 -0.15 -18.53 -3.15
N ARG A 91 -0.95 -17.47 -3.28
CA ARG A 91 -0.47 -16.16 -3.69
C ARG A 91 0.58 -15.59 -2.73
N ARG A 92 0.35 -15.67 -1.41
CA ARG A 92 1.36 -15.24 -0.41
C ARG A 92 2.65 -16.03 -0.50
N LYS A 93 2.56 -17.35 -0.65
CA LYS A 93 3.73 -18.22 -0.84
C LYS A 93 4.55 -17.77 -2.05
N GLU A 94 3.91 -17.57 -3.20
CA GLU A 94 4.59 -17.11 -4.41
C GLU A 94 5.25 -15.74 -4.23
N ILE A 95 4.53 -14.75 -3.69
CA ILE A 95 5.05 -13.40 -3.50
C ILE A 95 6.27 -13.40 -2.56
N VAL A 96 6.19 -14.16 -1.47
CA VAL A 96 7.21 -14.17 -0.42
C VAL A 96 8.41 -15.04 -0.79
N GLU A 97 8.20 -16.17 -1.44
CA GLU A 97 9.28 -17.11 -1.79
C GLU A 97 9.95 -16.79 -3.13
N VAL A 98 9.18 -16.38 -4.15
CA VAL A 98 9.68 -16.13 -5.50
C VAL A 98 10.13 -14.68 -5.67
N VAL A 99 9.52 -13.73 -4.94
CA VAL A 99 9.77 -12.29 -5.06
C VAL A 99 9.69 -11.83 -6.54
N PRO A 100 8.56 -12.07 -7.22
CA PRO A 100 8.38 -11.77 -8.64
C PRO A 100 8.38 -10.25 -8.88
N MET A 101 8.63 -9.86 -10.14
CA MET A 101 8.46 -8.46 -10.56
C MET A 101 6.98 -8.06 -10.54
N VAL A 102 6.70 -6.77 -10.38
CA VAL A 102 5.33 -6.23 -10.34
C VAL A 102 4.56 -6.58 -11.63
N SER A 103 5.22 -6.55 -12.79
CA SER A 103 4.62 -6.94 -14.07
C SER A 103 4.20 -8.42 -14.09
N GLU A 104 4.98 -9.32 -13.49
CA GLU A 104 4.66 -10.74 -13.40
C GLU A 104 3.47 -10.96 -12.46
N VAL A 105 3.39 -10.21 -11.34
CA VAL A 105 2.24 -10.29 -10.43
C VAL A 105 0.97 -9.75 -11.08
N LEU A 106 1.07 -8.66 -11.86
CA LEU A 106 -0.06 -8.13 -12.62
C LEU A 106 -0.66 -9.16 -13.57
N GLU A 107 0.18 -9.94 -14.26
CA GLU A 107 -0.26 -10.99 -15.15
C GLU A 107 -0.81 -12.21 -14.39
N ARG A 108 -0.15 -12.61 -13.31
CA ARG A 108 -0.45 -13.84 -12.58
C ARG A 108 -1.63 -13.70 -11.61
N TRP A 109 -1.76 -12.53 -10.97
CA TRP A 109 -2.75 -12.18 -9.95
C TRP A 109 -3.43 -10.82 -10.20
N PRO A 110 -4.03 -10.59 -11.38
CA PRO A 110 -4.56 -9.29 -11.78
C PRO A 110 -5.62 -8.72 -10.82
N ALA A 111 -6.38 -9.60 -10.14
CA ALA A 111 -7.42 -9.18 -9.21
C ALA A 111 -6.88 -8.50 -7.94
N VAL A 112 -5.63 -8.72 -7.54
CA VAL A 112 -5.00 -8.03 -6.38
C VAL A 112 -5.01 -6.52 -6.55
N PHE A 113 -4.99 -6.04 -7.79
CA PHE A 113 -4.92 -4.62 -8.13
C PHE A 113 -6.30 -3.95 -8.25
N LEU A 114 -7.39 -4.70 -8.06
CA LEU A 114 -8.71 -4.11 -7.89
C LEU A 114 -8.84 -3.48 -6.50
N PRO A 115 -9.36 -2.24 -6.37
CA PRO A 115 -9.41 -1.55 -5.07
C PRO A 115 -10.05 -2.35 -3.93
N ASN A 116 -11.17 -3.04 -4.20
CA ASN A 116 -11.88 -3.83 -3.18
C ASN A 116 -11.07 -5.07 -2.77
N GLU A 117 -10.53 -5.79 -3.75
CA GLU A 117 -9.74 -6.99 -3.51
C GLU A 117 -8.40 -6.69 -2.84
N LEU A 118 -7.78 -5.55 -3.17
CA LEU A 118 -6.60 -5.05 -2.47
C LEU A 118 -6.89 -4.78 -0.99
N CYS A 119 -8.00 -4.11 -0.69
CA CYS A 119 -8.40 -3.84 0.69
C CYS A 119 -8.63 -5.15 1.47
N ASP A 120 -9.30 -6.11 0.85
CA ASP A 120 -9.55 -7.43 1.45
C ASP A 120 -8.25 -8.25 1.59
N GLU A 121 -7.33 -8.16 0.63
CA GLU A 121 -6.02 -8.80 0.72
C GLU A 121 -5.19 -8.22 1.86
N PHE A 122 -5.12 -6.89 1.96
CA PHE A 122 -4.47 -6.22 3.08
C PHE A 122 -5.08 -6.63 4.42
N LYS A 123 -6.42 -6.73 4.48
CA LYS A 123 -7.13 -7.19 5.67
C LYS A 123 -6.85 -8.66 5.97
N ARG A 124 -6.70 -9.53 4.97
CA ARG A 124 -6.25 -10.93 5.18
C ARG A 124 -4.84 -10.96 5.77
N ILE A 125 -3.94 -10.10 5.32
CA ILE A 125 -2.55 -10.04 5.79
C ILE A 125 -2.44 -9.48 7.22
N THR A 126 -3.18 -8.40 7.52
CA THR A 126 -2.97 -7.59 8.73
C THR A 126 -4.13 -7.64 9.74
N SER A 127 -5.29 -8.17 9.35
CA SER A 127 -6.58 -8.03 10.06
C SER A 127 -7.10 -6.61 10.21
N VAL A 128 -6.50 -5.63 9.53
CA VAL A 128 -6.88 -4.22 9.58
C VAL A 128 -7.70 -3.82 8.34
N ASP A 129 -8.74 -3.03 8.55
CA ASP A 129 -9.47 -2.40 7.45
C ASP A 129 -8.65 -1.21 6.91
N LEU A 130 -8.06 -1.37 5.72
CA LEU A 130 -7.11 -0.43 5.13
C LEU A 130 -7.67 0.98 5.03
N LEU A 131 -8.74 1.16 4.24
CA LEU A 131 -9.30 2.47 3.95
C LEU A 131 -9.93 3.09 5.18
N LYS A 132 -10.68 2.32 5.98
CA LYS A 132 -11.33 2.86 7.18
C LYS A 132 -10.30 3.39 8.17
N THR A 133 -9.27 2.59 8.45
CA THR A 133 -8.26 2.93 9.45
C THR A 133 -7.41 4.10 8.97
N PHE A 134 -6.91 4.05 7.72
CA PHE A 134 -6.14 5.15 7.15
C PHE A 134 -6.94 6.45 7.11
N ARG A 135 -8.24 6.36 6.77
CA ARG A 135 -9.12 7.54 6.72
C ARG A 135 -9.38 8.16 8.07
N ALA A 136 -9.69 7.32 9.05
CA ALA A 136 -9.93 7.76 10.43
C ALA A 136 -8.70 8.48 10.98
N SER A 137 -7.51 7.92 10.77
CA SER A 137 -6.33 8.48 11.39
C SER A 137 -5.83 9.75 10.70
N ILE A 138 -5.87 9.83 9.37
CA ILE A 138 -5.60 11.11 8.68
C ILE A 138 -6.56 12.19 9.16
N HIS A 139 -7.85 11.86 9.29
CA HIS A 139 -8.83 12.80 9.81
C HIS A 139 -8.47 13.28 11.23
N GLN A 140 -8.09 12.35 12.12
CA GLN A 140 -7.68 12.65 13.49
C GLN A 140 -6.45 13.54 13.59
N HIS A 141 -5.42 13.29 12.77
CA HIS A 141 -4.12 13.97 12.87
C HIS A 141 -4.00 15.24 12.02
N THR A 142 -4.93 15.47 11.08
CA THR A 142 -4.92 16.64 10.19
C THR A 142 -4.78 17.97 10.94
N PRO A 143 -5.55 18.26 12.02
CA PRO A 143 -5.45 19.54 12.72
C PRO A 143 -4.07 19.80 13.34
N GLN A 144 -3.47 18.79 13.98
CA GLN A 144 -2.17 18.91 14.64
C GLN A 144 -1.04 19.05 13.63
N LEU A 145 -1.07 18.28 12.54
CA LEU A 145 -0.06 18.36 11.48
C LEU A 145 -0.07 19.74 10.81
N LEU A 146 -1.24 20.29 10.46
CA LEU A 146 -1.33 21.64 9.91
C LEU A 146 -0.82 22.71 10.89
N LYS A 147 -1.08 22.54 12.19
CA LYS A 147 -0.52 23.44 13.22
C LYS A 147 1.01 23.37 13.24
N LEU A 148 1.59 22.17 13.15
CA LEU A 148 3.04 21.97 13.12
C LEU A 148 3.67 22.57 11.87
N TYR A 149 3.05 22.37 10.69
CA TYR A 149 3.52 22.91 9.42
C TYR A 149 3.57 24.44 9.48
N ARG A 150 2.50 25.09 9.96
CA ARG A 150 2.45 26.56 10.11
C ARG A 150 3.43 27.10 11.15
N ALA A 151 3.58 26.42 12.30
CA ALA A 151 4.48 26.86 13.37
C ALA A 151 5.95 26.91 12.94
N ARG A 152 6.33 26.12 11.92
CA ARG A 152 7.71 25.99 11.45
C ARG A 152 7.83 26.25 9.95
N LYS A 153 6.93 27.04 9.36
CA LYS A 153 6.86 27.23 7.89
C LYS A 153 8.20 27.63 7.26
N GLY A 154 8.93 28.57 7.86
CA GLY A 154 10.22 29.03 7.34
C GLY A 154 11.37 28.02 7.48
N ALA A 155 11.21 26.96 8.28
CA ALA A 155 12.22 25.93 8.47
C ALA A 155 12.16 24.81 7.41
N PHE A 156 11.10 24.78 6.60
CA PHE A 156 10.83 23.73 5.60
C PHE A 156 10.86 24.23 4.16
N GLY A 157 11.44 25.42 3.94
CA GLY A 157 11.62 26.00 2.61
C GLY A 157 10.34 26.53 1.97
N THR A 158 10.47 27.02 0.73
CA THR A 158 9.37 27.61 -0.04
C THR A 158 8.29 26.59 -0.39
N GLU A 159 8.64 25.31 -0.53
CA GLU A 159 7.69 24.24 -0.90
C GLU A 159 6.54 24.10 0.11
N MET A 160 6.86 24.08 1.42
CA MET A 160 5.84 24.05 2.48
C MET A 160 5.02 25.35 2.53
N GLU A 161 5.66 26.50 2.29
CA GLU A 161 4.98 27.80 2.27
C GLU A 161 3.99 27.88 1.10
N ASP A 162 4.41 27.47 -0.10
CA ASP A 162 3.58 27.40 -1.30
C ASP A 162 2.38 26.47 -1.09
N LEU A 163 2.60 25.31 -0.47
CA LEU A 163 1.54 24.36 -0.14
C LEU A 163 0.50 24.96 0.83
N LEU A 164 0.95 25.62 1.90
CA LEU A 164 0.06 26.29 2.86
C LEU A 164 -0.65 27.49 2.25
N ASN A 165 0.01 28.28 1.40
CA ASN A 165 -0.60 29.40 0.68
C ASN A 165 -1.69 28.91 -0.29
N LYS A 166 -1.44 27.81 -1.02
CA LYS A 166 -2.45 27.17 -1.87
C LYS A 166 -3.66 26.71 -1.07
N LEU A 167 -3.45 26.16 0.14
CA LEU A 167 -4.53 25.79 1.06
C LEU A 167 -5.34 27.00 1.53
N ASP A 168 -4.67 28.08 1.91
CA ASP A 168 -5.32 29.30 2.43
C ASP A 168 -6.18 30.01 1.37
N GLN A 169 -5.88 29.78 0.07
CA GLN A 169 -6.68 30.28 -1.06
C GLN A 169 -7.95 29.45 -1.33
N GLN A 170 -8.10 28.25 -0.75
CA GLN A 170 -9.26 27.39 -1.01
C GLN A 170 -10.50 27.88 -0.25
N THR A 171 -11.58 28.14 -0.99
CA THR A 171 -12.86 28.60 -0.43
C THR A 171 -13.94 27.52 -0.38
N THR A 172 -13.75 26.41 -1.10
CA THR A 172 -14.66 25.26 -1.15
C THR A 172 -13.90 23.98 -0.80
N ASN A 173 -14.61 22.90 -0.45
CA ASN A 173 -14.01 21.59 -0.13
C ASN A 173 -12.83 21.64 0.87
N ILE A 174 -12.86 22.59 1.80
CA ILE A 174 -11.75 22.92 2.71
C ILE A 174 -11.27 21.68 3.48
N VAL A 175 -12.17 20.81 3.90
CA VAL A 175 -11.80 19.57 4.63
C VAL A 175 -10.96 18.64 3.75
N THR A 176 -11.29 18.50 2.47
CA THR A 176 -10.54 17.68 1.50
C THR A 176 -9.17 18.29 1.25
N HIS A 177 -9.11 19.60 0.96
CA HIS A 177 -7.84 20.29 0.73
C HIS A 177 -6.91 20.26 1.95
N ARG A 178 -7.46 20.35 3.17
CA ARG A 178 -6.68 20.21 4.41
C ARG A 178 -6.04 18.83 4.52
N LYS A 179 -6.77 17.76 4.22
CA LYS A 179 -6.23 16.40 4.24
C LYS A 179 -5.17 16.20 3.17
N GLN A 180 -5.43 16.66 1.95
CA GLN A 180 -4.48 16.61 0.84
C GLN A 180 -3.19 17.37 1.17
N THR A 181 -3.30 18.59 1.69
CA THR A 181 -2.16 19.40 2.15
C THR A 181 -1.35 18.68 3.23
N VAL A 182 -2.00 18.00 4.16
CA VAL A 182 -1.29 17.23 5.19
C VAL A 182 -0.47 16.10 4.59
N LEU A 183 -1.04 15.38 3.61
CA LEU A 183 -0.41 14.26 2.93
C LEU A 183 0.78 14.70 2.06
N GLU A 184 0.60 15.73 1.23
CA GLU A 184 1.66 16.31 0.39
C GLU A 184 2.77 16.94 1.23
N GLY A 185 2.41 17.55 2.37
CA GLY A 185 3.37 18.19 3.26
C GLY A 185 4.14 17.24 4.16
N LEU A 186 3.75 15.97 4.27
CA LEU A 186 4.36 15.04 5.23
C LEU A 186 5.83 14.73 4.90
N PRO A 187 6.21 14.37 3.65
CA PRO A 187 7.62 14.20 3.30
C PRO A 187 8.44 15.47 3.54
N ILE A 188 7.90 16.63 3.15
CA ILE A 188 8.55 17.94 3.33
C ILE A 188 8.84 18.21 4.81
N PHE A 189 7.84 17.97 5.67
CA PHE A 189 7.97 18.14 7.13
C PHE A 189 9.04 17.22 7.73
N LEU A 190 9.18 16.01 7.19
CA LEU A 190 10.18 15.03 7.59
C LEU A 190 11.55 15.24 6.92
N ARG A 191 11.69 16.30 6.09
CA ARG A 191 12.90 16.64 5.33
C ARG A 191 13.30 15.56 4.32
N GLU A 192 12.30 14.91 3.76
CA GLU A 192 12.43 13.96 2.66
C GLU A 192 12.00 14.62 1.35
N ASP A 193 12.48 14.07 0.23
CA ASP A 193 12.13 14.58 -1.10
C ASP A 193 10.69 14.19 -1.45
N SER A 194 9.79 15.17 -1.43
CA SER A 194 8.37 14.97 -1.77
C SER A 194 8.20 14.45 -3.20
N SER A 195 9.08 14.84 -4.13
CA SER A 195 9.03 14.41 -5.53
C SER A 195 9.37 12.92 -5.72
N ALA A 196 10.01 12.30 -4.73
CA ALA A 196 10.24 10.86 -4.72
C ALA A 196 8.95 10.06 -4.47
N LEU A 197 7.95 10.67 -3.82
CA LEU A 197 6.64 10.05 -3.56
C LEU A 197 5.57 10.52 -4.54
N PHE A 198 5.52 11.82 -4.84
CA PHE A 198 4.51 12.45 -5.66
C PHE A 198 5.14 13.00 -6.94
N LYS A 199 4.74 12.46 -8.09
CA LYS A 199 5.16 12.97 -9.39
C LYS A 199 3.96 13.55 -10.12
N THR A 200 4.07 14.80 -10.57
CA THR A 200 3.01 15.47 -11.32
C THR A 200 3.31 15.44 -12.82
N CYS A 201 2.32 15.11 -13.64
CA CYS A 201 2.45 15.15 -15.11
C CYS A 201 1.17 15.61 -15.79
N LEU A 202 1.30 16.09 -17.03
CA LEU A 202 0.16 16.41 -17.88
C LEU A 202 -0.42 15.15 -18.52
N ASP A 203 -1.74 15.07 -18.66
CA ASP A 203 -2.46 13.91 -19.22
C ASP A 203 -1.95 13.51 -20.62
N LYS A 204 -1.53 14.47 -21.44
CA LYS A 204 -0.98 14.24 -22.79
C LYS A 204 0.43 13.62 -22.81
N THR A 205 1.08 13.48 -21.65
CA THR A 205 2.43 12.91 -21.57
C THR A 205 2.36 11.39 -21.82
N PRO A 206 3.21 10.80 -22.68
CA PRO A 206 3.27 9.35 -22.85
C PRO A 206 3.50 8.59 -21.53
N GLU A 207 2.77 7.50 -21.28
CA GLU A 207 2.78 6.73 -20.01
C GLU A 207 4.19 6.28 -19.61
N ASP A 208 5.00 5.84 -20.57
CA ASP A 208 6.40 5.45 -20.38
C ASP A 208 7.27 6.59 -19.80
N ARG A 209 6.96 7.84 -20.18
CA ARG A 209 7.66 9.02 -19.65
C ARG A 209 7.10 9.46 -18.30
N GLN A 210 5.80 9.24 -18.08
CA GLN A 210 5.15 9.56 -16.81
C GLN A 210 5.75 8.73 -15.67
N THR A 211 5.93 7.43 -15.86
CA THR A 211 6.41 6.53 -14.79
C THR A 211 7.93 6.38 -14.71
N ARG A 212 8.67 6.84 -15.74
CA ARG A 212 10.14 6.69 -15.81
C ARG A 212 10.83 7.08 -14.50
N GLY A 213 11.61 6.15 -13.95
CA GLY A 213 12.39 6.32 -12.73
C GLY A 213 11.60 6.21 -11.42
N MET A 214 10.26 6.05 -11.46
CA MET A 214 9.44 5.87 -10.26
C MET A 214 9.44 4.40 -9.82
N LYS A 215 10.17 4.08 -8.76
CA LYS A 215 10.13 2.72 -8.18
C LYS A 215 8.88 2.47 -7.34
N VAL A 216 8.45 3.46 -6.57
CA VAL A 216 7.25 3.41 -5.71
C VAL A 216 6.75 4.85 -5.62
N GLY A 217 5.49 5.10 -5.95
CA GLY A 217 4.95 6.45 -5.80
C GLY A 217 3.54 6.63 -6.34
N ILE A 218 3.09 7.88 -6.28
CA ILE A 218 1.80 8.33 -6.79
C ILE A 218 2.03 9.29 -7.92
N LEU A 219 1.40 9.00 -9.05
CA LEU A 219 1.31 9.88 -10.19
C LEU A 219 0.07 10.76 -10.04
N ILE A 220 0.28 12.07 -10.12
CA ILE A 220 -0.74 13.12 -10.07
C ILE A 220 -0.89 13.65 -11.50
N ILE A 221 -1.94 13.23 -12.18
CA ILE A 221 -2.20 13.58 -13.58
C ILE A 221 -3.10 14.81 -13.58
N ILE A 222 -2.62 15.88 -14.22
CA ILE A 222 -3.35 17.13 -14.38
C ILE A 222 -3.82 17.25 -15.83
N GLU A 223 -5.10 17.57 -16.02
CA GLU A 223 -5.63 17.89 -17.35
C GLU A 223 -5.01 19.19 -17.88
N ASP A 224 -4.56 19.13 -19.13
CA ASP A 224 -3.94 20.25 -19.84
C ASP A 224 -5.03 21.23 -20.33
N ASP A 225 -5.52 22.07 -19.43
CA ASP A 225 -6.35 23.21 -19.80
C ASP A 225 -5.48 24.24 -20.53
N ALA A 226 -5.55 24.25 -21.85
CA ALA A 226 -4.89 25.22 -22.72
C ALA A 226 -5.45 26.66 -22.59
N THR A 227 -6.11 27.00 -21.47
CA THR A 227 -6.65 28.33 -21.18
C THR A 227 -6.07 28.91 -19.90
N PRO A 228 -5.38 30.06 -19.93
CA PRO A 228 -4.67 30.65 -18.78
C PRO A 228 -5.57 31.16 -17.64
N THR A 229 -6.88 30.87 -17.67
CA THR A 229 -7.88 31.46 -16.78
C THR A 229 -8.62 30.43 -15.91
N THR A 230 -8.42 29.12 -16.14
CA THR A 230 -9.04 28.06 -15.33
C THR A 230 -7.98 27.39 -14.45
N LEU A 231 -8.26 27.29 -13.16
CA LEU A 231 -7.50 26.44 -12.24
C LEU A 231 -7.55 25.00 -12.79
N PRO A 232 -6.45 24.23 -12.76
CA PRO A 232 -6.43 22.85 -13.27
C PRO A 232 -7.57 22.04 -12.63
N SER A 233 -8.54 21.63 -13.46
CA SER A 233 -9.89 21.32 -12.94
C SER A 233 -10.15 19.85 -12.64
N VAL A 234 -9.28 18.93 -13.07
CA VAL A 234 -9.35 17.51 -12.68
C VAL A 234 -7.95 16.97 -12.42
N THR A 235 -7.77 16.39 -11.24
CA THR A 235 -6.57 15.66 -10.84
C THR A 235 -6.90 14.17 -10.74
N LYS A 236 -6.28 13.33 -11.57
CA LYS A 236 -6.37 11.88 -11.44
C LYS A 236 -5.17 11.37 -10.67
N PHE A 237 -5.39 10.40 -9.79
CA PHE A 237 -4.33 9.77 -9.02
C PHE A 237 -4.11 8.35 -9.50
N ALA A 238 -2.86 7.98 -9.72
CA ALA A 238 -2.48 6.61 -10.05
C ALA A 238 -1.35 6.12 -9.17
N VAL A 239 -1.35 4.83 -8.85
CA VAL A 239 -0.30 4.17 -8.06
C VAL A 239 0.71 3.56 -9.02
N VAL A 240 1.99 3.83 -8.79
CA VAL A 240 3.10 3.34 -9.62
C VAL A 240 4.03 2.48 -8.77
N LEU A 241 4.30 1.27 -9.23
CA LEU A 241 5.29 0.36 -8.66
C LEU A 241 6.17 -0.18 -9.79
N GLU A 242 7.49 -0.19 -9.59
CA GLU A 242 8.48 -0.62 -10.59
C GLU A 242 8.29 0.02 -11.98
N GLU A 243 7.97 1.32 -12.00
CA GLU A 243 7.70 2.09 -13.24
C GLU A 243 6.44 1.63 -14.01
N VAL A 244 5.59 0.79 -13.40
CA VAL A 244 4.31 0.33 -13.95
C VAL A 244 3.16 0.98 -13.20
N ILE A 245 2.18 1.51 -13.94
CA ILE A 245 0.92 1.96 -13.32
C ILE A 245 0.08 0.75 -12.94
N VAL A 246 -0.02 0.49 -11.64
CA VAL A 246 -0.70 -0.69 -11.09
C VAL A 246 -2.16 -0.43 -10.70
N LEU A 247 -2.50 0.83 -10.41
CA LEU A 247 -3.88 1.24 -10.11
C LEU A 247 -4.12 2.63 -10.70
N LYS A 248 -5.14 2.75 -11.54
CA LYS A 248 -5.55 4.00 -12.21
C LYS A 248 -6.80 4.58 -11.53
N ASP A 249 -6.99 5.88 -11.69
CA ASP A 249 -8.21 6.60 -11.30
C ASP A 249 -8.61 6.44 -9.83
N ALA A 250 -7.63 6.49 -8.92
CA ALA A 250 -7.93 6.57 -7.50
C ALA A 250 -8.71 7.87 -7.20
N PRO A 251 -9.76 7.82 -6.34
CA PRO A 251 -10.74 8.89 -6.22
C PRO A 251 -10.17 10.16 -5.55
N ASP A 252 -9.16 10.00 -4.71
CA ASP A 252 -8.47 11.08 -4.02
C ASP A 252 -7.06 10.64 -3.61
N LEU A 253 -6.20 11.59 -3.27
CA LEU A 253 -4.82 11.33 -2.84
C LEU A 253 -4.76 10.40 -1.61
N GLN A 254 -5.75 10.51 -0.73
CA GLN A 254 -5.84 9.72 0.48
C GLN A 254 -6.04 8.22 0.16
N SER A 255 -6.91 7.92 -0.78
CA SER A 255 -7.19 6.57 -1.24
C SER A 255 -6.01 6.04 -2.06
N ALA A 256 -5.39 6.88 -2.91
CA ALA A 256 -4.18 6.51 -3.65
C ALA A 256 -3.03 6.09 -2.72
N LEU A 257 -2.77 6.87 -1.66
CA LEU A 257 -1.77 6.51 -0.64
C LEU A 257 -2.17 5.23 0.10
N ALA A 258 -3.43 5.11 0.53
CA ALA A 258 -3.89 3.88 1.18
C ALA A 258 -3.66 2.65 0.29
N TYR A 259 -3.98 2.73 -1.00
CA TYR A 259 -3.72 1.65 -1.95
C TYR A 259 -2.24 1.36 -2.15
N LEU A 260 -1.40 2.40 -2.24
CA LEU A 260 0.05 2.24 -2.27
C LEU A 260 0.52 1.41 -1.07
N PHE A 261 0.11 1.78 0.15
CA PHE A 261 0.41 1.01 1.37
C PHE A 261 -0.13 -0.42 1.30
N GLY A 262 -1.39 -0.59 0.90
CA GLY A 262 -1.99 -1.90 0.71
C GLY A 262 -1.15 -2.81 -0.18
N LEU A 263 -0.65 -2.27 -1.29
CA LEU A 263 0.16 -2.99 -2.26
C LEU A 263 1.56 -3.31 -1.73
N LEU A 264 2.20 -2.43 -0.96
CA LEU A 264 3.51 -2.74 -0.36
C LEU A 264 3.43 -3.96 0.58
N PHE A 265 2.33 -4.10 1.33
CA PHE A 265 2.08 -5.29 2.15
C PHE A 265 1.70 -6.50 1.29
N ALA A 266 0.77 -6.33 0.34
CA ALA A 266 0.31 -7.41 -0.53
C ALA A 266 1.46 -8.06 -1.31
N LEU A 267 2.40 -7.26 -1.80
CA LEU A 267 3.53 -7.66 -2.65
C LEU A 267 4.85 -7.88 -1.89
N ASP A 268 4.85 -7.85 -0.55
CA ASP A 268 6.07 -7.94 0.29
C ASP A 268 7.19 -6.98 -0.15
N PHE A 269 6.79 -5.78 -0.56
CA PHE A 269 7.66 -4.76 -1.13
C PHE A 269 8.39 -4.00 -0.01
N GLU A 270 9.65 -3.67 -0.22
CA GLU A 270 10.43 -2.88 0.73
C GLU A 270 10.06 -1.39 0.65
N ASP A 271 9.99 -0.74 1.80
CA ASP A 271 9.69 0.69 1.83
C ASP A 271 10.83 1.48 1.19
N PRO A 272 10.53 2.54 0.40
CA PRO A 272 11.57 3.33 -0.24
C PRO A 272 12.49 3.97 0.79
N LYS A 273 13.79 3.68 0.71
CA LYS A 273 14.79 4.21 1.67
C LYS A 273 14.83 5.74 1.75
N GLN A 274 14.46 6.41 0.65
CA GLN A 274 14.41 7.88 0.54
C GLN A 274 13.21 8.49 1.28
N LEU A 275 12.18 7.68 1.59
CA LEU A 275 10.94 8.07 2.25
C LEU A 275 10.75 7.32 3.57
N LYS A 276 11.85 6.83 4.15
CA LYS A 276 11.84 5.96 5.33
C LYS A 276 11.00 6.55 6.46
N TYR A 277 11.13 7.84 6.76
CA TYR A 277 10.41 8.47 7.86
C TYR A 277 8.93 8.65 7.52
N THR A 278 8.60 9.00 6.28
CA THR A 278 7.21 9.09 5.84
C THR A 278 6.49 7.75 6.00
N PHE A 279 7.10 6.66 5.52
CA PHE A 279 6.55 5.31 5.66
C PHE A 279 6.52 4.87 7.12
N GLU A 280 7.56 5.14 7.92
CA GLU A 280 7.56 4.80 9.35
C GLU A 280 6.47 5.52 10.15
N VAL A 281 6.21 6.80 9.90
CA VAL A 281 5.14 7.57 10.58
C VAL A 281 3.78 6.97 10.25
N ILE A 282 3.60 6.55 9.01
CA ILE A 282 2.37 5.93 8.56
C ILE A 282 2.24 4.53 9.17
N GLU A 283 3.26 3.67 9.14
CA GLU A 283 3.21 2.27 9.57
C GLU A 283 3.29 2.03 11.09
N LYS A 284 4.08 2.80 11.86
CA LYS A 284 4.35 2.48 13.28
C LYS A 284 3.20 2.91 14.20
N GLY A 285 2.25 1.99 14.39
CA GLY A 285 1.20 2.02 15.41
C GLY A 285 1.68 2.01 16.87
N ASP A 286 2.34 3.08 17.32
CA ASP A 286 2.60 3.35 18.73
C ASP A 286 1.73 4.54 19.19
N GLY A 287 0.43 4.29 19.38
CA GLY A 287 -0.53 5.16 20.09
C GLY A 287 -0.88 6.52 19.45
N HIS A 288 -0.14 6.98 18.45
CA HIS A 288 -0.28 8.28 17.80
C HIS A 288 0.04 8.24 16.28
N SER A 289 -0.27 7.14 15.60
CA SER A 289 0.07 6.90 14.18
C SER A 289 -1.16 6.60 13.33
N LEU A 290 -0.99 6.76 12.01
CA LEU A 290 -2.02 6.74 10.99
C LEU A 290 -2.80 5.42 10.82
N PHE A 291 -2.41 4.37 11.55
CA PHE A 291 -3.07 3.06 11.52
C PHE A 291 -3.58 2.55 12.88
N CYS A 292 -3.79 3.42 13.88
CA CYS A 292 -4.55 3.08 15.10
C CYS A 292 -5.48 4.22 15.51
#